data_AF-A0A073CCK5-F1
#
_entry.id   AF-A0A073CCK5-F1
#
_cell.length_a   1.000
_cell.length_b   1.000
_cell.length_c   1.000
_cell.angle_alpha   90.00
_cell.angle_beta   90.00
_cell.angle_gamma   90.00
#
_symmetry.space_group_name_H-M   'P 1'
#
loop_
_entity.id
_entity.type
_entity.pdbx_description
1 polymer ?
#
loop_
_entity_poly.entity_id
_entity_poly.type
_entity_poly.pdbx_seq_one_letter_code
_entity_poly.pdbx_strand_id
1 'polypeptide(L)'
;MLSSNLPEESELLKSTLEPLLEDFEYWFERSRHLLETEEMSFLTQPQQSDLLNRIIQAQQKVIATKTMFYATGGQVGIEMTVLMPWHKLLTECWQVATRFRVEQANHVKN
;
A
#
# COMPACT_ATOMS: atom_id res chain seq x y z
N MET A 1 8.02 -14.62 -39.07
CA MET A 1 7.01 -15.05 -38.10
C MET A 1 7.73 -15.30 -36.78
N LEU A 2 7.60 -14.38 -35.83
CA LEU A 2 8.15 -14.49 -34.48
C LEU A 2 6.94 -14.39 -33.54
N SER A 3 6.32 -15.53 -33.29
CA SER A 3 5.21 -15.67 -32.35
C SER A 3 5.58 -16.81 -31.41
N SER A 4 6.39 -16.48 -30.40
CA SER A 4 6.81 -17.42 -29.38
C SER A 4 6.78 -16.69 -28.03
N ASN A 5 5.90 -17.17 -27.13
CA ASN A 5 5.90 -16.97 -25.67
C ASN A 5 5.10 -15.81 -25.03
N LEU A 6 3.87 -15.56 -25.48
CA LEU A 6 2.93 -14.63 -24.79
C LEU A 6 2.24 -15.17 -23.51
N PRO A 7 1.98 -16.49 -23.31
CA PRO A 7 1.29 -16.97 -22.11
C PRO A 7 2.14 -16.89 -20.83
N GLU A 8 3.42 -17.26 -20.93
CA GLU A 8 4.32 -17.36 -19.77
C GLU A 8 4.60 -15.98 -19.14
N GLU A 9 4.78 -14.94 -19.97
CA GLU A 9 5.00 -13.57 -19.48
C GLU A 9 3.76 -12.99 -18.79
N SER A 10 2.56 -13.28 -19.31
CA SER A 10 1.30 -12.83 -18.68
C SER A 10 1.04 -13.55 -17.36
N GLU A 11 1.34 -14.85 -17.27
CA GLU A 11 1.22 -15.60 -16.02
C GLU A 11 2.27 -15.15 -14.99
N LEU A 12 3.49 -14.85 -15.42
CA LEU A 12 4.54 -14.32 -14.56
C LEU A 12 4.20 -12.90 -14.06
N LEU A 13 3.67 -12.05 -14.93
CA LEU A 13 3.16 -10.73 -14.54
C LEU A 13 2.03 -10.86 -13.53
N LYS A 14 1.10 -11.81 -13.75
CA LYS A 14 -0.01 -12.04 -12.84
C LYS A 14 0.44 -12.52 -11.46
N SER A 15 1.31 -13.52 -11.42
CA SER A 15 1.88 -14.05 -10.17
C SER A 15 2.70 -13.02 -9.40
N THR A 16 3.10 -11.91 -10.03
CA THR A 16 3.79 -10.80 -9.37
C THR A 16 2.84 -9.68 -8.93
N LEU A 17 1.95 -9.23 -9.83
CA LEU A 17 1.06 -8.10 -9.56
C LEU A 17 -0.05 -8.44 -8.56
N GLU A 18 -0.58 -9.65 -8.62
CA GLU A 18 -1.65 -10.10 -7.73
C GLU A 18 -1.26 -10.01 -6.24
N PRO A 19 -0.17 -10.66 -5.77
CA PRO A 19 0.26 -10.54 -4.38
C PRO A 19 0.70 -9.11 -4.04
N LEU A 20 1.29 -8.37 -4.98
CA LEU A 20 1.70 -6.98 -4.73
C LEU A 20 0.51 -6.06 -4.43
N LEU A 21 -0.61 -6.22 -5.16
CA LEU A 21 -1.83 -5.46 -4.91
C LEU A 21 -2.48 -5.85 -3.58
N GLU A 22 -2.44 -7.12 -3.22
CA GLU A 22 -2.88 -7.60 -1.91
C GLU A 22 -2.05 -7.03 -0.77
N ASP A 23 -0.73 -6.98 -0.94
CA ASP A 23 0.18 -6.35 0.01
C ASP A 23 -0.17 -4.86 0.21
N PHE A 24 -0.35 -4.11 -0.88
CA PHE A 24 -0.74 -2.70 -0.76
C PHE A 24 -2.05 -2.53 0.02
N GLU A 25 -3.08 -3.33 -0.30
CA GLU A 25 -4.37 -3.28 0.38
C GLU A 25 -4.23 -3.57 1.87
N TYR A 26 -3.56 -4.67 2.22
CA TYR A 26 -3.33 -5.08 3.61
C TYR A 26 -2.56 -4.02 4.40
N TRP A 27 -1.46 -3.51 3.85
CA TRP A 27 -0.62 -2.57 4.58
C TRP A 27 -1.24 -1.19 4.73
N PHE A 28 -2.01 -0.73 3.74
CA PHE A 28 -2.75 0.51 3.89
C PHE A 28 -3.87 0.37 4.92
N GLU A 29 -4.58 -0.76 4.96
CA GLU A 29 -5.61 -0.99 5.99
C GLU A 29 -5.00 -1.00 7.38
N ARG A 30 -3.87 -1.68 7.56
CA ARG A 30 -3.14 -1.69 8.82
C ARG A 30 -2.65 -0.30 9.23
N SER A 31 -2.17 0.50 8.28
CA SER A 31 -1.65 1.85 8.55
C SER A 31 -2.78 2.83 8.88
N ARG A 32 -3.91 2.69 8.18
CA ARG A 32 -5.15 3.42 8.46
C ARG A 32 -5.64 3.14 9.88
N HIS A 33 -5.80 1.87 10.23
CA HIS A 33 -6.24 1.47 11.56
C HIS A 33 -5.35 2.08 12.66
N LEU A 34 -4.03 1.99 12.49
CA LEU A 34 -3.07 2.60 13.43
C LEU A 34 -3.30 4.11 13.63
N LEU A 35 -3.53 4.86 12.55
CA LEU A 35 -3.75 6.32 12.62
C LEU A 35 -5.14 6.70 13.08
N GLU A 36 -6.12 5.81 12.99
CA GLU A 36 -7.48 6.03 13.50
C GLU A 36 -7.60 5.73 14.99
N THR A 37 -6.82 4.79 15.52
CA THR A 37 -6.94 4.33 16.91
C THR A 37 -5.95 4.97 17.88
N GLU A 38 -4.80 5.43 17.38
CA GLU A 38 -3.71 5.89 18.25
C GLU A 38 -3.48 7.40 18.13
N GLU A 39 -3.24 8.05 19.26
CA GLU A 39 -2.70 9.41 19.27
C GLU A 39 -1.17 9.36 19.30
N MET A 40 -0.52 10.07 18.38
CA MET A 40 0.94 10.04 18.23
C MET A 40 1.54 11.36 18.66
N SER A 41 2.33 11.37 19.74
CA SER A 41 2.92 12.60 20.30
C SER A 41 3.81 13.37 19.31
N PHE A 42 4.37 12.66 18.34
CA PHE A 42 5.25 13.20 17.31
C PHE A 42 4.57 13.65 16.02
N LEU A 43 3.27 13.41 15.86
CA LEU A 43 2.48 13.91 14.76
C LEU A 43 1.46 14.89 15.30
N THR A 44 1.46 16.11 14.79
CA THR A 44 0.35 17.02 15.07
C THR A 44 -0.95 16.47 14.45
N GLN A 45 -2.09 16.80 15.05
CA GLN A 45 -3.39 16.36 14.54
C GLN A 45 -3.60 16.67 13.05
N PRO A 46 -3.22 17.84 12.51
CA PRO A 46 -3.30 18.09 11.06
C PRO A 46 -2.42 17.15 10.23
N GLN A 47 -1.20 16.83 10.69
CA GLN A 47 -0.30 15.91 9.98
C GLN A 47 -0.83 14.47 9.99
N GLN A 48 -1.36 14.01 11.12
CA GLN A 48 -1.97 12.68 11.23
C GLN A 48 -3.20 12.57 10.31
N SER A 49 -4.04 13.61 10.27
CA SER A 49 -5.20 13.68 9.39
C SER A 49 -4.83 13.72 7.90
N ASP A 50 -3.80 14.49 7.52
CA ASP A 50 -3.30 14.50 6.14
C ASP A 50 -2.82 13.12 5.68
N LEU A 51 -2.00 12.46 6.50
CA LEU A 51 -1.51 11.11 6.20
C LEU A 51 -2.67 10.10 6.09
N LEU A 52 -3.63 10.16 7.01
CA LEU A 52 -4.82 9.30 6.98
C LEU A 52 -5.62 9.49 5.68
N ASN A 53 -5.86 10.74 5.27
CA ASN A 53 -6.58 11.05 4.03
C ASN A 53 -5.84 10.51 2.79
N ARG A 54 -4.52 10.65 2.75
CA ARG A 54 -3.68 10.11 1.65
C ARG A 54 -3.75 8.59 1.59
N ILE A 55 -3.76 7.90 2.73
CA ILE A 55 -3.94 6.43 2.82
C ILE A 55 -5.31 6.03 2.30
N ILE A 56 -6.39 6.66 2.74
CA ILE A 56 -7.76 6.34 2.30
C ILE A 56 -7.89 6.50 0.76
N GLN A 57 -7.34 7.58 0.21
CA GLN A 57 -7.33 7.78 -1.25
C GLN A 57 -6.51 6.72 -1.98
N ALA A 58 -5.37 6.30 -1.43
CA ALA A 58 -4.55 5.25 -2.01
C ALA A 58 -5.27 3.90 -1.97
N GLN A 59 -5.92 3.54 -0.85
CA GLN A 59 -6.72 2.32 -0.72
C GLN A 59 -7.80 2.23 -1.79
N GLN A 60 -8.57 3.30 -2.00
CA GLN A 60 -9.61 3.33 -3.03
C GLN A 60 -9.04 3.06 -4.42
N LYS A 61 -7.86 3.64 -4.73
CA LYS A 61 -7.19 3.41 -6.01
C LYS A 61 -6.67 1.98 -6.15
N VAL A 62 -6.06 1.41 -5.10
CA VAL A 62 -5.59 0.02 -5.08
C VAL A 62 -6.75 -0.94 -5.31
N ILE A 63 -7.87 -0.76 -4.59
CA ILE A 63 -9.07 -1.59 -4.74
C ILE A 63 -9.63 -1.50 -6.16
N ALA A 64 -9.71 -0.30 -6.73
CA ALA A 64 -10.19 -0.10 -8.10
C ALA A 64 -9.26 -0.79 -9.12
N THR A 65 -7.94 -0.62 -8.97
CA THR A 65 -6.95 -1.26 -9.83
C THR A 65 -6.98 -2.77 -9.70
N LYS A 66 -7.06 -3.32 -8.49
CA LYS A 66 -7.19 -4.76 -8.22
C LYS A 66 -8.46 -5.34 -8.84
N THR A 67 -9.57 -4.63 -8.71
CA THR A 67 -10.85 -5.02 -9.34
C THR A 67 -10.73 -5.07 -10.86
N MET A 68 -10.14 -4.04 -11.48
CA MET A 68 -9.94 -4.01 -12.93
C MET A 68 -8.94 -5.08 -13.40
N PHE A 69 -7.89 -5.32 -12.63
CA PHE A 69 -6.91 -6.36 -12.89
C PHE A 69 -7.57 -7.75 -12.93
N TYR A 70 -8.41 -8.07 -11.94
CA TYR A 70 -9.17 -9.32 -11.95
C TYR A 70 -10.24 -9.38 -13.04
N ALA A 71 -10.93 -8.28 -13.31
CA ALA A 71 -11.95 -8.22 -14.38
C ALA A 71 -11.36 -8.47 -15.78
N THR A 72 -10.06 -8.22 -15.96
CA THR A 72 -9.31 -8.49 -17.20
C THR A 72 -8.55 -9.81 -17.17
N GLY A 73 -8.82 -10.68 -16.18
CA GLY A 73 -8.16 -11.98 -16.04
C GLY A 73 -6.68 -11.91 -15.63
N GLY A 74 -6.19 -10.74 -15.21
CA GLY A 74 -4.78 -10.50 -14.91
C GLY A 74 -3.87 -10.35 -16.13
N GLN A 75 -4.46 -10.09 -17.31
CA GLN A 75 -3.72 -9.96 -18.58
C GLN A 75 -3.19 -8.54 -18.82
N VAL A 76 -3.65 -7.55 -18.04
CA VAL A 76 -3.26 -6.14 -18.22
C VAL A 76 -2.22 -5.77 -17.18
N GLY A 77 -1.10 -5.23 -17.65
CA GLY A 77 -0.06 -4.66 -16.78
C GLY A 77 -0.47 -3.34 -16.14
N ILE A 78 0.16 -3.02 -15.02
CA ILE A 78 -0.04 -1.76 -14.30
C ILE A 78 1.21 -0.91 -14.48
N GLU A 79 1.03 0.33 -14.91
CA GLU A 79 2.16 1.24 -15.09
C GLU A 79 2.86 1.53 -13.76
N MET A 80 4.20 1.59 -13.79
CA MET A 80 4.99 1.96 -12.61
C MET A 80 4.65 3.35 -12.08
N THR A 81 4.18 4.26 -12.93
CA THR A 81 3.70 5.61 -12.56
C THR A 81 2.53 5.55 -11.57
N VAL A 82 1.74 4.47 -11.59
CA VAL A 82 0.63 4.22 -10.66
C VAL A 82 1.14 3.60 -9.36
N LEU A 83 2.08 2.65 -9.44
CA LEU A 83 2.59 1.90 -8.29
C LEU A 83 3.54 2.72 -7.40
N MET A 84 4.39 3.56 -7.99
CA MET A 84 5.44 4.29 -7.26
C MET A 84 4.90 5.25 -6.18
N PRO A 85 3.80 6.00 -6.40
CA PRO A 85 3.16 6.78 -5.35
C PRO A 85 2.71 5.93 -4.15
N TRP A 86 2.15 4.73 -4.39
CA TRP A 86 1.71 3.84 -3.32
C TRP A 86 2.89 3.30 -2.52
N HIS A 87 3.97 2.89 -3.18
CA HIS A 87 5.18 2.45 -2.52
C HIS A 87 5.80 3.54 -1.62
N LYS A 88 5.84 4.78 -2.10
CA LYS A 88 6.33 5.93 -1.31
C LYS A 88 5.46 6.16 -0.07
N LEU A 89 4.14 6.14 -0.23
CA LEU A 89 3.21 6.29 0.88
C LEU A 89 3.34 5.16 1.90
N LEU A 90 3.49 3.91 1.43
CA LEU A 90 3.72 2.75 2.29
C LEU A 90 5.00 2.89 3.12
N THR A 91 6.07 3.38 2.51
CA THR A 91 7.35 3.64 3.19
C THR A 91 7.18 4.67 4.31
N GLU A 92 6.44 5.75 4.05
CA GLU A 92 6.10 6.76 5.05
C GLU A 92 5.28 6.17 6.21
N CYS A 93 4.28 5.32 5.91
CA CYS A 93 3.49 4.62 6.91
C CYS A 93 4.37 3.72 7.81
N TRP A 94 5.35 3.01 7.23
CA TRP A 94 6.28 2.19 8.00
C TRP A 94 7.20 3.01 8.91
N GLN A 95 7.64 4.19 8.46
CA GLN A 95 8.44 5.10 9.30
C GLN A 95 7.63 5.56 10.51
N VAL A 96 6.37 5.95 10.30
CA VAL A 96 5.44 6.34 11.37
C VAL A 96 5.21 5.17 12.34
N ALA A 97 4.87 3.98 11.82
CA ALA A 97 4.64 2.80 12.66
C ALA A 97 5.89 2.38 13.44
N THR A 98 7.09 2.52 12.86
CA THR A 98 8.36 2.22 13.54
C THR A 98 8.61 3.19 14.67
N ARG A 99 8.46 4.49 14.42
CA ARG A 99 8.63 5.53 15.44
C ARG A 99 7.63 5.36 16.58
N PHE A 100 6.37 5.08 16.26
CA PHE A 100 5.33 4.84 17.24
C PHE A 100 5.65 3.66 18.18
N ARG A 101 6.16 2.54 17.63
CA ARG A 101 6.60 1.41 18.44
C ARG A 101 7.76 1.76 19.38
N VAL A 102 8.70 2.59 18.92
CA VAL A 102 9.83 3.05 19.75
C VAL A 102 9.34 3.94 20.90
N GLU A 103 8.43 4.88 20.64
CA GLU A 103 7.85 5.71 21.70
C GLU A 103 7.09 4.88 22.73
N GLN A 104 6.23 3.95 22.30
CA GLN A 104 5.53 3.04 23.22
C GLN A 104 6.48 2.21 24.08
N ALA A 105 7.55 1.66 23.49
CA ALA A 105 8.54 0.88 24.23
C ALA A 105 9.30 1.70 25.28
N ASN A 106 9.46 3.01 25.05
CA ASN A 106 10.08 3.92 26.00
C ASN A 106 9.10 4.34 27.11
N HIS A 107 7.81 4.51 26.79
CA HIS A 107 6.77 4.80 27.78
C HIS A 107 6.54 3.65 28.78
N VAL A 108 6.74 2.40 28.38
CA VAL A 108 6.61 1.23 29.27
C VAL A 108 7.79 1.09 30.25
N LYS A 109 8.93 1.75 29.99
CA LYS A 109 10.15 1.64 30.81
C LYS A 109 10.31 2.73 31.87
N ASN A 110 9.46 3.76 31.86
CA ASN A 110 9.44 4.86 32.82
C ASN A 110 8.23 4.73 33.74
#